data_AF-A0A0F9D0S7-F1
#
_entry.id   AF-A0A0F9D0S7-F1
#
_cell.length_a   1.000
_cell.length_b   1.000
_cell.length_c   1.000
_cell.angle_alpha   90.00
_cell.angle_beta   90.00
_cell.angle_gamma   90.00
#
_symmetry.space_group_name_H-M   'P 1'
#
loop_
_entity.id
_entity.type
_entity.pdbx_description
1 polymer ?
#
loop_
_entity_poly.entity_id
_entity_poly.type
_entity_poly.pdbx_seq_one_letter_code
_entity_poly.pdbx_strand_id
1 'polypeptide(L)'
;MTPTQRTLALLKKNGMTCGIVEKWIQFGPKDPRRKFMPGMRKDFLDIIDIIAVSDTETWGIQCCAGSGFAAHWKKLRVEKIETTTAWIACPHRKLFIYAWRKLKVKRGGKAMKWEPRIEEVI
;
A
#
# COMPACT_ATOMS: atom_id res chain seq x y z
N MET A 1 4.31 -11.26 -10.64
CA MET A 1 4.22 -10.85 -9.23
C MET A 1 3.77 -9.39 -9.14
N THR A 2 2.62 -9.16 -8.50
CA THR A 2 2.01 -7.83 -8.30
C THR A 2 2.79 -6.99 -7.27
N PRO A 3 2.59 -5.66 -7.19
CA PRO A 3 3.17 -4.83 -6.12
C PRO A 3 2.93 -5.41 -4.72
N THR A 4 1.69 -5.83 -4.42
CA THR A 4 1.29 -6.48 -3.16
C THR A 4 2.14 -7.72 -2.86
N GLN A 5 2.25 -8.64 -3.83
CA GLN A 5 3.03 -9.86 -3.64
C GLN A 5 4.52 -9.58 -3.47
N ARG A 6 5.07 -8.59 -4.17
CA ARG A 6 6.48 -8.17 -4.02
C ARG A 6 6.73 -7.55 -2.64
N THR A 7 5.80 -6.73 -2.16
CA THR A 7 5.85 -6.13 -0.82
C THR A 7 5.82 -7.21 0.26
N LEU A 8 4.90 -8.19 0.18
CA LEU A 8 4.88 -9.33 1.11
C LEU A 8 6.21 -10.08 1.12
N ALA A 9 6.78 -10.38 -0.06
CA ALA A 9 8.05 -11.09 -0.15
C ALA A 9 9.20 -10.30 0.49
N LEU A 10 9.25 -8.98 0.27
CA LEU A 10 10.26 -8.10 0.86
C LEU A 10 10.11 -7.99 2.38
N LEU A 11 8.89 -7.79 2.88
CA LEU A 11 8.62 -7.68 4.33
C LEU A 11 8.95 -8.99 5.06
N LYS A 12 8.57 -10.14 4.50
CA LYS A 12 8.93 -11.46 5.07
C LYS A 12 10.44 -11.69 5.06
N LYS A 13 11.12 -11.31 3.96
CA LYS A 13 12.59 -11.36 3.89
C LYS A 13 13.24 -10.50 4.97
N ASN A 14 12.61 -9.37 5.33
CA ASN A 14 13.06 -8.48 6.40
C ASN A 14 12.62 -8.93 7.81
N GLY A 15 12.08 -10.15 7.96
CA GLY A 15 11.71 -10.71 9.26
C GLY A 15 10.38 -10.23 9.83
N MET A 16 9.56 -9.53 9.04
CA MET A 16 8.24 -9.06 9.51
C MET A 16 7.16 -10.12 9.32
N THR A 17 6.24 -10.20 10.28
CA THR A 17 4.97 -10.93 10.10
C THR A 17 4.00 -10.01 9.37
N CYS A 18 3.42 -10.44 8.24
CA CYS A 18 2.57 -9.55 7.43
C CYS A 18 1.42 -10.26 6.73
N GLY A 19 0.36 -9.49 6.45
CA GLY A 19 -0.87 -9.98 5.81
C GLY A 19 -1.54 -8.90 4.95
N ILE A 20 -2.24 -9.34 3.89
CA ILE A 20 -3.06 -8.48 3.05
C ILE A 20 -4.35 -8.16 3.81
N VAL A 21 -4.74 -6.89 3.82
CA VAL A 21 -6.00 -6.42 4.39
C VAL A 21 -6.94 -5.81 3.33
N GLU A 22 -6.47 -5.62 2.09
CA GLU A 22 -7.34 -5.36 0.93
C GLU A 22 -8.21 -6.58 0.61
N LYS A 23 -9.53 -6.35 0.46
CA LYS A 23 -10.50 -7.36 0.03
C LYS A 23 -11.44 -6.83 -1.04
N TRP A 24 -11.91 -7.73 -1.91
CA TRP A 24 -13.06 -7.47 -2.77
C TRP A 24 -14.36 -7.70 -1.99
N ILE A 25 -15.21 -6.68 -1.95
CA ILE A 25 -16.57 -6.76 -1.41
C ILE A 25 -17.52 -6.88 -2.60
N GLN A 26 -18.25 -8.00 -2.69
CA GLN A 26 -19.12 -8.29 -3.83
C GLN A 26 -20.30 -7.31 -3.95
N PHE A 27 -20.87 -6.89 -2.83
CA PHE A 27 -22.01 -5.98 -2.77
C PHE A 27 -21.59 -4.67 -2.10
N GLY A 28 -21.04 -3.74 -2.89
CA GLY A 28 -20.66 -2.41 -2.45
C GLY A 28 -21.86 -1.50 -2.17
N PRO A 29 -21.66 -0.19 -1.92
CA PRO A 29 -22.73 0.72 -1.54
C PRO A 29 -23.88 0.75 -2.56
N LYS A 30 -25.11 0.80 -2.04
CA LYS A 30 -26.31 0.93 -2.88
C LYS A 30 -26.37 2.34 -3.46
N ASP A 31 -26.23 2.44 -4.77
CA ASP A 31 -26.46 3.66 -5.52
C ASP A 31 -27.92 3.66 -6.02
N PRO A 32 -28.77 4.62 -5.62
CA PRO A 32 -30.17 4.68 -6.05
C PRO A 32 -30.34 4.83 -7.56
N ARG A 33 -29.29 5.22 -8.30
CA ARG A 33 -29.29 5.36 -9.76
C ARG A 33 -28.93 4.06 -10.47
N ARG A 34 -28.51 3.01 -9.74
CA ARG A 34 -28.08 1.74 -10.31
C ARG A 34 -29.05 0.62 -9.94
N LYS A 35 -29.37 -0.21 -10.94
CA LYS A 35 -30.20 -1.42 -10.76
C LYS A 35 -29.49 -2.49 -9.93
N PHE A 36 -28.16 -2.50 -9.91
CA PHE A 36 -27.34 -3.49 -9.19
C PHE A 36 -26.28 -2.81 -8.33
N MET A 37 -25.95 -3.43 -7.19
CA MET A 37 -24.87 -2.99 -6.30
C MET A 37 -23.53 -3.42 -6.90
N PRO A 38 -22.65 -2.49 -7.32
CA PRO A 38 -21.35 -2.85 -7.85
C PRO A 38 -20.47 -3.41 -6.73
N GLY A 39 -19.62 -4.39 -7.06
CA GLY A 39 -18.55 -4.77 -6.14
C GLY A 39 -17.49 -3.68 -6.01
N MET A 40 -16.76 -3.69 -4.90
CA MET A 40 -15.77 -2.66 -4.58
C MET A 40 -14.58 -3.26 -3.84
N ARG A 41 -13.36 -2.80 -4.15
CA ARG A 41 -12.19 -3.08 -3.31
C ARG A 41 -12.22 -2.20 -2.08
N LYS A 42 -12.02 -2.81 -0.91
CA LYS A 42 -11.90 -2.11 0.35
C LYS A 42 -10.59 -2.52 1.00
N ASP A 43 -9.76 -1.54 1.29
CA ASP A 43 -8.53 -1.69 2.04
C ASP A 43 -8.77 -1.26 3.51
N PHE A 44 -7.79 -1.46 4.41
CA PHE A 44 -7.95 -1.07 5.80
C PHE A 44 -7.91 0.45 5.94
N LEU A 45 -8.99 1.01 6.50
CA LEU A 45 -9.21 2.45 6.68
C LEU A 45 -9.15 3.28 5.37
N ASP A 46 -9.33 2.66 4.20
CA ASP A 46 -9.12 3.30 2.90
C ASP A 46 -7.69 3.83 2.68
N ILE A 47 -6.68 3.36 3.43
CA ILE A 47 -5.30 3.84 3.34
C ILE A 47 -4.20 2.74 3.39
N ILE A 48 -4.56 1.48 3.70
CA ILE A 48 -3.59 0.42 3.97
C ILE A 48 -3.99 -0.87 3.26
N ASP A 49 -3.15 -1.36 2.34
CA ASP A 49 -3.33 -2.63 1.63
C ASP A 49 -2.78 -3.82 2.42
N ILE A 50 -1.69 -3.63 3.17
CA ILE A 50 -0.95 -4.64 3.94
C ILE A 50 -0.65 -4.10 5.34
N ILE A 51 -0.84 -4.95 6.36
CA ILE A 51 -0.29 -4.71 7.70
C ILE A 51 0.91 -5.62 7.91
N ALA A 52 1.98 -5.07 8.47
CA ALA A 52 3.17 -5.81 8.88
C ALA A 52 3.54 -5.45 10.32
N VAL A 53 4.00 -6.42 11.08
CA VAL A 53 4.38 -6.26 12.49
C VAL A 53 5.75 -6.86 12.76
N SER A 54 6.52 -6.17 13.58
CA SER A 54 7.70 -6.69 14.27
C SER A 54 7.41 -6.78 15.78
N ASP A 55 8.45 -7.02 16.56
CA ASP A 55 8.45 -6.91 18.02
C ASP A 55 8.21 -5.48 18.54
N THR A 56 8.50 -4.48 17.73
CA THR A 56 8.65 -3.07 18.13
C THR A 56 7.73 -2.12 17.38
N GLU A 57 7.31 -2.48 16.17
CA GLU A 57 6.57 -1.59 15.27
C GLU A 57 5.45 -2.31 14.53
N THR A 58 4.40 -1.54 14.21
CA THR A 58 3.30 -1.94 13.32
C THR A 58 3.28 -1.01 12.11
N TRP A 59 3.45 -1.57 10.93
CA TRP A 59 3.50 -0.83 9.67
C TRP A 59 2.19 -1.03 8.90
N GLY A 60 1.58 0.07 8.49
CA GLY A 60 0.63 0.10 7.39
C GLY A 60 1.39 0.32 6.09
N ILE A 61 1.08 -0.44 5.05
CA ILE A 61 1.71 -0.28 3.73
C ILE A 61 0.63 -0.13 2.66
N GLN A 62 0.72 0.96 1.90
CA GLN A 62 0.04 1.12 0.62
C GLN A 62 1.00 0.74 -0.51
N CYS A 63 0.63 -0.24 -1.32
CA CYS A 63 1.48 -0.79 -2.37
C CYS A 63 0.93 -0.46 -3.77
N CYS A 64 1.79 -0.01 -4.66
CA CYS A 64 1.37 0.38 -6.00
C CYS A 64 2.46 0.16 -7.05
N ALA A 65 2.10 0.27 -8.33
CA ALA A 65 3.08 0.40 -9.39
C ALA A 65 3.77 1.77 -9.30
N GLY A 66 5.00 1.87 -9.82
CA GLY A 66 5.79 3.10 -9.74
C GLY A 66 5.09 4.35 -10.28
N SER A 67 4.28 4.20 -11.34
CA SER A 67 3.47 5.29 -11.91
C SER A 67 2.34 5.76 -11.00
N GLY A 68 1.89 4.94 -10.04
CA GLY A 68 0.83 5.28 -9.10
C GLY A 68 1.29 6.11 -7.91
N PHE A 69 2.61 6.31 -7.73
CA PHE A 69 3.15 6.94 -6.54
C PHE A 69 2.48 8.27 -6.18
N ALA A 70 2.36 9.20 -7.15
CA ALA A 70 1.81 10.53 -6.89
C ALA A 70 0.33 10.48 -6.45
N ALA A 71 -0.47 9.57 -7.02
CA ALA A 71 -1.86 9.41 -6.65
C ALA A 71 -2.01 8.85 -5.22
N HIS A 72 -1.21 7.85 -4.86
CA HIS A 72 -1.21 7.31 -3.49
C HIS A 72 -0.66 8.31 -2.47
N TRP A 73 0.36 9.08 -2.84
CA TRP A 73 0.86 10.16 -2.00
C TRP A 73 -0.23 11.19 -1.71
N LYS A 74 -0.93 11.66 -2.75
CA LYS A 74 -2.05 12.61 -2.62
C LYS A 74 -3.17 12.01 -1.78
N LYS A 75 -3.52 10.73 -2.01
CA LYS A 75 -4.52 10.00 -1.22
C LYS A 75 -4.19 10.06 0.28
N LEU A 76 -2.97 9.70 0.66
CA LEU A 76 -2.58 9.59 2.08
C LEU A 76 -2.35 10.95 2.75
N ARG A 77 -1.74 11.91 2.06
CA ARG A 77 -1.34 13.20 2.65
C ARG A 77 -2.36 14.32 2.48
N VAL A 78 -3.30 14.19 1.56
CA VAL A 78 -4.30 15.25 1.27
C VAL A 78 -5.71 14.72 1.48
N GLU A 79 -6.09 13.66 0.78
CA GLU A 79 -7.49 13.21 0.74
C GLU A 79 -7.91 12.43 2.00
N LYS A 80 -6.95 11.77 2.66
CA LYS A 80 -7.16 10.94 3.87
C LYS A 80 -6.30 11.39 5.04
N ILE A 81 -5.92 12.67 5.09
CA ILE A 81 -4.99 13.21 6.10
C ILE A 81 -5.43 12.88 7.53
N GLU A 82 -6.70 13.07 7.88
CA GLU A 82 -7.21 12.79 9.23
C GLU A 82 -7.03 11.33 9.64
N THR A 83 -7.33 10.40 8.72
CA THR A 83 -7.18 8.95 8.95
C THR A 83 -5.71 8.56 9.03
N THR A 84 -4.88 9.12 8.15
CA THR A 84 -3.42 8.95 8.18
C THR A 84 -2.85 9.42 9.52
N THR A 85 -3.19 10.63 9.96
CA THR A 85 -2.76 11.21 11.24
C THR A 85 -3.19 10.34 12.41
N ALA A 86 -4.44 9.87 12.43
CA ALA A 86 -4.93 8.96 13.48
C ALA A 86 -4.18 7.62 13.51
N TRP A 87 -3.72 7.13 12.36
CA TRP A 87 -2.90 5.92 12.29
C TRP A 87 -1.50 6.13 12.89
N ILE A 88 -0.81 7.20 12.47
CA ILE A 88 0.58 7.49 12.88
C ILE A 88 0.70 8.18 14.24
N ALA A 89 -0.41 8.54 14.88
CA ALA A 89 -0.41 9.15 16.22
C ALA A 89 0.20 8.25 17.31
N CYS A 90 0.28 6.94 17.09
CA CYS A 90 1.02 6.04 17.98
C CYS A 90 2.50 5.98 17.55
N PRO A 91 3.47 6.19 18.47
CA PRO A 91 4.89 6.21 18.12
C PRO A 91 5.41 4.90 17.52
N HIS A 92 4.73 3.79 17.77
CA HIS A 92 5.08 2.47 17.23
C HIS A 92 4.32 2.12 15.94
N ARG A 93 3.52 3.04 15.39
CA ARG A 93 2.82 2.87 14.11
C ARG A 93 3.43 3.74 13.02
N LYS A 94 3.73 3.12 11.89
CA LYS A 94 4.25 3.80 10.70
C LYS A 94 3.36 3.53 9.50
N LEU A 95 3.38 4.43 8.53
CA LEU A 95 2.66 4.28 7.26
C LEU A 95 3.62 4.49 6.10
N PHE A 96 3.63 3.57 5.15
CA PHE A 96 4.54 3.62 4.01
C PHE A 96 3.82 3.49 2.67
N ILE A 97 4.38 4.13 1.65
CA ILE A 97 4.07 3.86 0.25
C ILE A 97 5.20 3.02 -0.35
N TYR A 98 4.86 1.84 -0.88
CA TYR A 98 5.78 0.97 -1.61
C TYR A 98 5.40 0.97 -3.10
N ALA A 99 6.07 1.82 -3.88
CA ALA A 99 5.81 2.00 -5.31
C ALA A 99 6.83 1.25 -6.17
N TRP A 100 6.47 0.07 -6.68
CA TRP A 100 7.37 -0.83 -7.39
C TRP A 100 7.64 -0.42 -8.83
N ARG A 101 8.92 -0.33 -9.22
CA ARG A 101 9.36 0.01 -10.58
C ARG A 101 10.48 -0.91 -11.07
N LYS A 102 10.58 -1.07 -12.39
CA LYS A 102 11.73 -1.72 -13.01
C LYS A 102 12.86 -0.69 -13.18
N LEU A 103 14.03 -1.00 -12.66
CA LEU A 103 15.24 -0.19 -12.82
C LEU A 103 16.31 -0.99 -13.55
N LYS A 104 17.12 -0.30 -14.36
CA LYS A 104 18.32 -0.90 -14.95
C LYS A 104 19.30 -1.23 -13.83
N VAL A 105 19.90 -2.41 -13.88
CA VAL A 105 20.93 -2.83 -12.90
C VAL A 105 22.19 -1.98 -13.05
N LYS A 106 22.57 -1.66 -14.30
CA LYS A 106 23.68 -0.77 -14.65
C LYS A 106 23.21 0.22 -15.72
N ARG A 107 23.67 1.47 -15.66
CA ARG A 107 23.40 2.47 -16.71
C ARG A 107 23.92 1.94 -18.06
N GLY A 108 23.13 2.06 -19.12
CA GLY A 108 23.45 1.51 -20.45
C GLY A 108 23.22 0.01 -20.63
N GLY A 109 23.05 -0.77 -19.55
CA GLY A 109 22.77 -2.21 -19.64
C GLY A 109 21.32 -2.55 -20.00
N LYS A 110 21.10 -3.82 -20.37
CA LYS A 110 19.77 -4.40 -20.65
C LYS A 110 19.12 -5.08 -19.44
N ALA A 111 19.91 -5.52 -18.46
CA ALA A 111 19.40 -6.22 -17.28
C ALA A 111 18.57 -5.27 -16.40
N MET A 112 17.37 -5.73 -16.01
CA MET A 112 16.42 -4.98 -15.19
C MET A 112 16.18 -5.71 -13.86
N LYS A 113 16.02 -4.94 -12.78
CA LYS A 113 15.58 -5.42 -11.47
C LYS A 113 14.34 -4.66 -11.01
N TRP A 114 13.52 -5.31 -10.20
CA TRP A 114 12.38 -4.65 -9.56
C TRP A 114 12.81 -4.10 -8.21
N GLU A 115 12.59 -2.81 -7.99
CA GLU A 115 12.83 -2.16 -6.70
C GLU A 115 11.65 -1.25 -6.36
N PRO A 116 11.25 -1.19 -5.08
CA PRO A 116 10.27 -0.23 -4.62
C PRO A 116 10.95 1.13 -4.42
N ARG A 117 10.26 2.21 -4.82
CA ARG A 117 10.40 3.49 -4.14
C ARG A 117 9.61 3.37 -2.84
N ILE A 118 10.31 3.45 -1.72
CA ILE A 118 9.72 3.43 -0.38
C ILE A 118 9.70 4.87 0.14
N GLU A 119 8.55 5.33 0.61
CA GLU A 119 8.41 6.62 1.26
C GLU A 119 7.55 6.47 2.52
N GLU A 120 8.05 6.98 3.64
CA GLU A 120 7.30 7.08 4.88
C GLU A 120 6.38 8.31 4.83
N VAL A 121 5.15 8.11 5.29
CA VAL A 121 4.15 9.16 5.40
C VAL A 121 4.21 9.73 6.82
N ILE A 122 4.70 10.97 6.91
CA ILE A 122 4.75 11.80 8.11
C ILE A 122 3.74 12.93 8.01
#